data_AF-A0A2V1DTX1-F1
#
_entry.id   AF-A0A2V1DTX1-F1
#
_cell.length_a   1.000
_cell.length_b   1.000
_cell.length_c   1.000
_cell.angle_alpha   90.00
_cell.angle_beta   90.00
_cell.angle_gamma   90.00
#
_symmetry.space_group_name_H-M   'P 1'
#
loop_
_entity.id
_entity.type
_entity.pdbx_description
1 polymer ?
#
loop_
_entity_poly.entity_id
_entity_poly.type
_entity_poly.pdbx_seq_one_letter_code
_entity_poly.pdbx_strand_id
1 'polypeptide(L)'
;MLEELQIPYIGKLLKKVELKQPEFEAISPNGRVPGPYFGQATLFIFHHKEHVESAIDRYIIEIRRVAGVLDKWLAKRAEKTLQEQIWLVGDRITYVDLLFVPYNAAVDTLMQTSVNRKEDWDPVAQFPFLSKWQGDMVKRASCHKAMGLKEIEDVHSYLICLLGDKRFKIILLGVDN
;
A
#
# COMPACT_ATOMS: atom_id res chain seq x y z
N MET A 1 -5.95 5.75 -10.85
CA MET A 1 -6.60 5.41 -12.15
C MET A 1 -7.19 6.63 -12.83
N LEU A 2 -8.18 7.32 -12.24
CA LEU A 2 -8.80 8.50 -12.87
C LEU A 2 -7.77 9.57 -13.26
N GLU A 3 -6.79 9.82 -12.38
CA GLU A 3 -5.66 10.72 -12.66
C GLU A 3 -4.78 10.27 -13.85
N GLU A 4 -4.49 8.98 -13.98
CA GLU A 4 -3.71 8.44 -15.11
C GLU A 4 -4.46 8.56 -16.44
N LEU A 5 -5.79 8.45 -16.39
CA LEU A 5 -6.65 8.57 -17.56
C LEU A 5 -7.05 10.04 -17.85
N GLN A 6 -6.60 10.98 -17.02
CA GLN A 6 -6.98 12.39 -17.09
C GLN A 6 -8.51 12.61 -17.11
N ILE A 7 -9.25 11.73 -16.43
CA ILE A 7 -10.71 11.81 -16.36
C ILE A 7 -11.08 12.77 -15.23
N PRO A 8 -11.83 13.87 -15.50
CA PRO A 8 -12.29 14.78 -14.46
C PRO A 8 -13.19 14.07 -13.46
N TYR A 9 -13.01 14.36 -12.17
CA TYR A 9 -13.85 13.81 -11.10
C TYR A 9 -14.01 14.80 -9.94
N ILE A 10 -15.08 14.61 -9.17
CA ILE A 10 -15.30 15.32 -7.91
C ILE A 10 -15.03 14.34 -6.77
N GLY A 11 -13.93 14.55 -6.05
CA GLY A 11 -13.59 13.75 -4.88
C GLY A 11 -14.39 14.20 -3.67
N LYS A 12 -15.14 13.29 -3.04
CA LYS A 12 -15.78 13.51 -1.74
C LYS A 12 -15.17 12.58 -0.71
N LEU A 13 -14.42 13.14 0.24
CA LEU A 13 -13.93 12.39 1.39
C LEU A 13 -15.09 12.15 2.35
N LEU A 14 -15.40 10.88 2.61
CA LEU A 14 -16.46 10.49 3.55
C LEU A 14 -15.85 10.15 4.91
N LYS A 15 -16.45 10.66 5.99
CA LYS A 15 -16.14 10.26 7.36
C LYS A 15 -16.70 8.87 7.61
N LYS A 16 -16.12 8.16 8.59
CA LYS A 16 -16.55 6.80 8.97
C LYS A 16 -18.04 6.68 9.31
N VAL A 17 -18.64 7.74 9.87
CA VAL A 17 -20.08 7.80 10.19
C VAL A 17 -20.94 7.89 8.92
N GLU A 18 -20.43 8.51 7.85
CA GLU A 18 -21.11 8.65 6.56
C GLU A 18 -21.08 7.35 5.74
N LEU A 19 -20.07 6.49 5.96
CA LEU A 19 -19.98 5.17 5.34
C LEU A 19 -21.05 4.17 5.82
N LYS A 20 -21.78 4.52 6.88
CA LYS A 20 -22.85 3.71 7.50
C LYS A 20 -24.24 4.30 7.29
N GLN A 21 -24.34 5.32 6.43
CA GLN A 21 -25.62 5.91 6.08
C GLN A 21 -26.26 5.13 4.94
N PRO A 22 -27.61 5.04 4.89
CA PRO A 22 -28.33 4.30 3.87
C PRO A 22 -27.94 4.68 2.44
N GLU A 23 -27.58 5.94 2.20
CA GLU A 23 -27.17 6.45 0.90
C GLU A 23 -25.85 5.83 0.42
N PHE A 24 -24.95 5.47 1.34
CA PHE A 24 -23.69 4.81 1.00
C PHE A 24 -23.85 3.29 0.90
N GLU A 25 -24.66 2.69 1.77
CA GLU A 25 -24.92 1.24 1.76
C GLU A 25 -25.71 0.80 0.51
N ALA A 26 -26.57 1.67 -0.05
CA ALA A 26 -27.24 1.44 -1.32
C ALA A 26 -26.26 1.32 -2.51
N ILE A 27 -25.10 1.98 -2.43
CA ILE A 27 -24.06 1.96 -3.46
C ILE A 27 -23.04 0.85 -3.20
N SER A 28 -22.71 0.60 -1.93
CA SER A 28 -21.74 -0.41 -1.50
C SER A 28 -22.31 -1.26 -0.36
N PRO A 29 -23.00 -2.36 -0.68
CA PRO A 29 -23.68 -3.21 0.31
C PRO A 29 -22.72 -3.80 1.35
N ASN A 30 -21.45 -3.97 0.99
CA ASN A 30 -20.43 -4.56 1.84
C ASN A 30 -19.69 -3.52 2.71
N GLY A 31 -19.86 -2.21 2.45
CA GLY A 31 -19.24 -1.11 3.20
C GLY A 31 -17.70 -1.20 3.34
N ARG A 32 -17.02 -1.91 2.44
CA ARG A 32 -15.58 -2.23 2.54
C ARG A 32 -14.85 -1.92 1.23
N VAL A 33 -13.61 -1.46 1.38
CA VAL A 33 -12.65 -1.25 0.28
C VAL A 33 -11.95 -2.59 0.00
N PRO A 34 -11.57 -2.91 -1.26
CA PRO A 34 -10.88 -4.17 -1.57
C PRO A 34 -9.54 -4.27 -0.80
N GLY A 35 -8.96 -5.46 -0.68
CA GLY A 35 -7.64 -5.70 -0.07
C GLY A 35 -7.65 -6.84 0.94
N PRO A 36 -7.94 -8.09 0.52
CA PRO A 36 -8.33 -9.16 1.44
C PRO A 36 -7.25 -9.58 2.45
N TYR A 37 -5.96 -9.42 2.17
CA TYR A 37 -4.90 -9.80 3.12
C TYR A 37 -4.38 -8.61 3.91
N PHE A 38 -4.13 -7.49 3.24
CA PHE A 38 -3.69 -6.25 3.88
C PHE A 38 -4.73 -5.74 4.88
N GLY A 39 -6.00 -5.70 4.49
CA GLY A 39 -7.08 -5.26 5.39
C GLY A 39 -7.32 -6.20 6.57
N GLN A 40 -7.07 -7.50 6.40
CA GLN A 40 -7.17 -8.46 7.51
C GLN A 40 -5.98 -8.34 8.46
N ALA A 41 -4.76 -8.14 7.95
CA ALA A 41 -3.61 -7.82 8.78
C ALA A 41 -3.89 -6.55 9.60
N THR A 42 -4.37 -5.48 8.96
CA THR A 42 -4.76 -4.23 9.63
C THR A 42 -5.82 -4.47 10.71
N LEU A 43 -6.82 -5.32 10.44
CA LEU A 43 -7.85 -5.67 11.44
C LEU A 43 -7.24 -6.29 12.69
N PHE A 44 -6.43 -7.36 12.54
CA PHE A 44 -5.87 -8.08 13.69
C PHE A 44 -4.78 -7.31 14.42
N ILE A 45 -4.04 -6.44 13.72
CA ILE A 45 -2.98 -5.62 14.33
C ILE A 45 -3.55 -4.40 15.06
N PHE A 46 -4.52 -3.68 14.48
CA PHE A 46 -4.92 -2.35 14.99
C PHE A 46 -6.35 -2.27 15.54
N HIS A 47 -7.24 -3.21 15.22
CA HIS A 47 -8.68 -3.03 15.44
C HIS A 47 -9.34 -4.16 16.22
N HIS A 48 -8.74 -5.36 16.21
CA HIS A 48 -9.26 -6.49 16.95
C HIS A 48 -9.08 -6.26 18.45
N LYS A 49 -10.11 -6.59 19.24
CA LYS A 49 -10.10 -6.35 20.70
C LYS A 49 -9.07 -7.20 21.43
N GLU A 50 -8.83 -8.39 20.89
CA GLU A 50 -7.89 -9.37 21.42
C GLU A 50 -6.67 -9.48 20.52
N HIS A 51 -5.50 -9.64 21.12
CA HIS A 51 -4.27 -9.90 20.37
C HIS A 51 -4.22 -11.37 19.96
N VAL A 52 -4.48 -11.66 18.67
CA VAL A 52 -4.50 -13.02 18.12
C VAL A 52 -3.25 -13.24 17.27
N GLU A 53 -2.16 -13.66 17.90
CA GLU A 53 -0.83 -13.79 17.26
C GLU A 53 -0.85 -14.68 16.01
N SER A 54 -1.50 -15.85 16.09
CA SER A 54 -1.58 -16.79 14.97
C SER A 54 -2.30 -16.21 13.73
N ALA A 55 -3.26 -15.32 13.94
CA ALA A 55 -3.94 -14.62 12.85
C ALA A 55 -3.04 -13.55 12.22
N ILE A 56 -2.35 -12.76 13.06
CA ILE A 56 -1.39 -11.75 12.60
C ILE A 56 -0.29 -12.43 11.78
N ASP A 57 0.31 -13.51 12.30
CA ASP A 57 1.36 -14.26 11.64
C ASP A 57 0.93 -14.80 10.28
N ARG A 58 -0.26 -15.40 10.19
CA ARG A 58 -0.81 -15.90 8.93
C ARG A 58 -0.83 -14.81 7.86
N TYR A 59 -1.34 -13.62 8.19
CA TYR A 59 -1.48 -12.54 7.21
C TYR A 59 -0.14 -11.87 6.87
N ILE A 60 0.76 -11.73 7.84
CA ILE A 60 2.12 -11.23 7.61
C ILE A 60 2.91 -12.17 6.70
N ILE A 61 2.85 -13.49 6.94
CA ILE A 61 3.48 -14.50 6.07
C ILE A 61 2.91 -14.40 4.65
N GLU A 62 1.60 -14.22 4.51
CA GLU A 62 0.97 -14.09 3.19
C GLU A 62 1.39 -12.80 2.48
N ILE A 63 1.52 -11.68 3.18
CA ILE A 63 2.06 -10.42 2.63
C ILE A 63 3.48 -10.64 2.10
N ARG A 64 4.36 -11.27 2.89
CA ARG A 64 5.73 -11.62 2.46
C ARG A 64 5.73 -12.53 1.24
N ARG A 65 4.85 -13.53 1.21
CA ARG A 65 4.72 -14.46 0.08
C ARG A 65 4.33 -13.73 -1.20
N VAL A 66 3.35 -12.82 -1.12
CA VAL A 66 2.90 -12.01 -2.26
C VAL A 66 4.02 -11.08 -2.73
N ALA A 67 4.74 -10.43 -1.82
CA ALA A 67 5.91 -9.61 -2.15
C ALA A 67 6.95 -10.42 -2.95
N GLY A 68 7.27 -11.63 -2.50
CA GLY A 68 8.19 -12.52 -3.20
C GLY A 68 7.69 -13.02 -4.57
N VAL A 69 6.38 -13.19 -4.76
CA VAL A 69 5.81 -13.54 -6.08
C VAL A 69 5.95 -12.36 -7.04
N LEU A 70 5.63 -11.15 -6.59
CA LEU A 70 5.74 -9.94 -7.41
C LEU A 70 7.19 -9.63 -7.76
N ASP A 71 8.11 -9.73 -6.81
CA ASP A 71 9.53 -9.51 -7.04
C ASP A 71 10.08 -10.46 -8.12
N LYS A 72 9.81 -11.76 -7.99
CA LYS A 72 10.20 -12.77 -9.01
C LYS A 72 9.57 -12.50 -10.37
N TRP A 73 8.34 -12.01 -10.40
CA TRP A 73 7.67 -11.66 -11.65
C TRP A 73 8.34 -10.45 -12.30
N LEU A 74 8.62 -9.40 -11.53
CA LEU A 74 9.27 -8.18 -11.99
C LEU A 74 10.72 -8.45 -12.44
N ALA A 75 11.44 -9.35 -11.77
CA ALA A 75 12.76 -9.82 -12.21
C ALA A 75 12.70 -10.41 -13.63
N LYS A 76 11.73 -11.31 -13.89
CA LYS A 76 11.51 -11.88 -15.23
C LYS A 76 11.07 -10.84 -16.27
N ARG A 77 10.40 -9.76 -15.85
CA ARG A 77 10.05 -8.64 -16.72
C ARG A 77 11.29 -7.83 -17.07
N ALA A 78 12.18 -7.60 -16.11
CA ALA A 78 13.44 -6.86 -16.29
C ALA A 78 14.33 -7.49 -17.37
N GLU A 79 14.37 -8.83 -17.45
CA GLU A 79 15.12 -9.56 -18.49
C GLU A 79 14.60 -9.33 -19.92
N LYS A 80 13.33 -8.91 -20.06
CA LYS A 80 12.64 -8.85 -21.35
C LYS A 80 12.45 -7.43 -21.88
N THR A 81 12.57 -6.44 -21.01
CA THR A 81 12.39 -5.03 -21.38
C THR A 81 13.74 -4.38 -21.63
N LEU A 82 13.78 -3.45 -22.59
CA LEU A 82 14.91 -2.54 -22.78
C LEU A 82 14.68 -1.20 -22.06
N GLN A 83 13.51 -1.03 -21.42
CA GLN A 83 13.19 0.17 -20.65
C GLN A 83 13.83 0.10 -19.27
N GLU A 84 14.20 1.26 -18.75
CA GLU A 84 14.67 1.41 -17.37
C GLU A 84 13.55 1.09 -16.36
N GLN A 85 12.32 1.51 -16.65
CA GLN A 85 11.15 1.19 -15.82
C GLN A 85 10.61 -0.19 -16.17
N ILE A 86 10.21 -0.94 -15.14
CA ILE A 86 9.69 -2.29 -15.28
C ILE A 86 8.25 -2.27 -14.81
N TRP A 87 7.30 -2.67 -15.66
CA TRP A 87 5.89 -2.73 -15.32
C TRP A 87 5.40 -4.18 -15.23
N LEU A 88 4.31 -4.38 -14.48
CA LEU A 88 3.74 -5.72 -14.29
C LEU A 88 3.28 -6.35 -15.60
N VAL A 89 2.83 -5.55 -16.58
CA VAL A 89 2.28 -6.03 -17.85
C VAL A 89 2.78 -5.18 -19.01
N GLY A 90 3.57 -5.80 -19.91
CA GLY A 90 4.11 -5.11 -21.08
C GLY A 90 4.97 -3.89 -20.70
N ASP A 91 5.18 -3.01 -21.65
CA ASP A 91 6.19 -1.95 -21.52
C ASP A 91 5.54 -0.59 -21.23
N ARG A 92 4.41 -0.62 -20.51
CA ARG A 92 3.69 0.55 -20.03
C ARG A 92 2.97 0.23 -18.73
N ILE A 93 2.69 1.27 -17.96
CA ILE A 93 1.81 1.18 -16.80
C ILE A 93 0.41 0.70 -17.20
N THR A 94 -0.19 -0.15 -16.38
CA THR A 94 -1.57 -0.61 -16.56
C THR A 94 -2.38 -0.46 -15.27
N TYR A 95 -3.67 -0.76 -15.36
CA TYR A 95 -4.55 -0.86 -14.20
C TYR A 95 -3.98 -1.79 -13.11
N VAL A 96 -3.29 -2.87 -13.50
CA VAL A 96 -2.72 -3.84 -12.56
C VAL A 96 -1.67 -3.17 -11.68
N ASP A 97 -0.80 -2.32 -12.24
CA ASP A 97 0.20 -1.60 -11.46
C ASP A 97 -0.45 -0.66 -10.43
N LEU A 98 -1.47 0.08 -10.85
CA LEU A 98 -2.17 1.06 -10.02
C LEU A 98 -2.93 0.42 -8.84
N LEU A 99 -3.41 -0.81 -9.01
CA LEU A 99 -4.15 -1.53 -7.96
C LEU A 99 -3.30 -1.81 -6.71
N PHE A 100 -2.00 -2.02 -6.88
CA PHE A 100 -1.12 -2.42 -5.78
C PHE A 100 -0.62 -1.23 -4.96
N VAL A 101 -0.54 -0.03 -5.54
CA VAL A 101 0.00 1.19 -4.88
C VAL A 101 -0.58 1.44 -3.48
N PRO A 102 -1.92 1.53 -3.28
CA PRO A 102 -2.47 1.85 -1.96
C PRO A 102 -2.22 0.76 -0.92
N TYR A 103 -2.07 -0.50 -1.34
CA TYR A 103 -1.77 -1.61 -0.42
C TYR A 103 -0.30 -1.68 -0.07
N ASN A 104 0.58 -1.49 -1.05
CA ASN A 104 2.02 -1.50 -0.85
C ASN A 104 2.48 -0.38 0.08
N ALA A 105 1.82 0.77 0.01
CA ALA A 105 2.02 1.88 0.94
C ALA A 105 1.74 1.53 2.41
N ALA A 106 1.05 0.43 2.68
CA ALA A 106 0.77 -0.07 4.02
C ALA A 106 1.74 -1.17 4.48
N VAL A 107 2.51 -1.78 3.57
CA VAL A 107 3.30 -2.98 3.85
C VAL A 107 4.33 -2.71 4.91
N ASP A 108 5.15 -1.67 4.76
CA ASP A 108 6.24 -1.42 5.71
C ASP A 108 5.72 -1.16 7.12
N THR A 109 4.64 -0.39 7.24
CA THR A 109 4.01 -0.18 8.55
C THR A 109 3.48 -1.48 9.13
N LEU A 110 2.79 -2.32 8.34
CA LEU A 110 2.27 -3.61 8.81
C LEU A 110 3.40 -4.55 9.25
N MET A 111 4.50 -4.57 8.51
CA MET A 111 5.65 -5.41 8.81
C MET A 111 6.37 -4.92 10.07
N GLN A 112 6.59 -3.61 10.21
CA GLN A 112 7.27 -3.02 11.37
C GLN A 112 6.43 -3.00 12.65
N THR A 113 5.10 -3.00 12.54
CA THR A 113 4.18 -3.05 13.69
C THR A 113 3.84 -4.45 14.15
N SER A 114 4.20 -5.49 13.36
CA SER A 114 4.09 -6.87 13.79
C SER A 114 5.09 -7.17 14.92
N VAL A 115 4.57 -7.60 16.07
CA VAL A 115 5.22 -7.56 17.40
C VAL A 115 6.55 -8.33 17.48
N ASN A 116 6.84 -9.22 16.52
CA ASN A 116 8.00 -10.12 16.56
C ASN A 116 8.92 -10.06 15.33
N ARG A 117 8.78 -9.10 14.39
CA ARG A 117 9.49 -9.19 13.10
C ARG A 117 10.07 -7.90 12.54
N LYS A 118 10.17 -6.84 13.34
CA LYS A 118 10.72 -5.55 12.88
C LYS A 118 12.15 -5.67 12.35
N GLU A 119 12.95 -6.59 12.88
CA GLU A 119 14.35 -6.80 12.50
C GLU A 119 14.52 -7.61 11.19
N ASP A 120 13.50 -8.37 10.77
CA ASP A 120 13.55 -9.27 9.61
C ASP A 120 13.00 -8.67 8.31
N TRP A 121 12.61 -7.39 8.32
CA TRP A 121 12.01 -6.72 7.16
C TRP A 121 12.94 -5.68 6.56
N ASP A 122 13.65 -6.10 5.52
CA ASP A 122 14.41 -5.22 4.62
C ASP A 122 13.92 -5.48 3.19
N PRO A 123 12.92 -4.73 2.70
CA PRO A 123 12.34 -4.98 1.40
C PRO A 123 13.32 -4.68 0.26
N VAL A 124 14.24 -3.73 0.44
CA VAL A 124 15.21 -3.37 -0.60
C VAL A 124 16.21 -4.50 -0.80
N ALA A 125 16.70 -5.11 0.28
CA ALA A 125 17.58 -6.27 0.18
C ALA A 125 16.84 -7.56 -0.22
N GLN A 126 15.61 -7.76 0.26
CA GLN A 126 14.87 -9.01 0.08
C GLN A 126 14.06 -9.07 -1.22
N PHE A 127 13.57 -7.93 -1.71
CA PHE A 127 12.68 -7.81 -2.86
C PHE A 127 13.06 -6.60 -3.76
N PRO A 128 14.30 -6.56 -4.29
CA PRO A 128 14.84 -5.38 -4.97
C PRO A 128 14.04 -4.94 -6.20
N PHE A 129 13.45 -5.86 -6.97
CA PHE A 129 12.65 -5.51 -8.14
C PHE A 129 11.28 -4.96 -7.75
N LEU A 130 10.68 -5.52 -6.70
CA LEU A 130 9.46 -4.97 -6.13
C LEU A 130 9.71 -3.56 -5.58
N SER A 131 10.75 -3.35 -4.80
CA SER A 131 11.11 -2.04 -4.24
C SER A 131 11.38 -1.01 -5.35
N LYS A 132 12.12 -1.40 -6.41
CA LYS A 132 12.34 -0.51 -7.55
C LYS A 132 11.02 -0.12 -8.23
N TRP A 133 10.18 -1.08 -8.59
CA TRP A 133 8.90 -0.81 -9.24
C TRP A 133 7.96 0.02 -8.36
N GLN A 134 7.93 -0.21 -7.05
CA GLN A 134 7.18 0.63 -6.10
C GLN A 134 7.71 2.08 -6.10
N GLY A 135 9.03 2.25 -6.07
CA GLY A 135 9.68 3.55 -6.19
C GLY A 135 9.31 4.27 -7.49
N ASP A 136 9.29 3.55 -8.61
CA ASP A 136 8.89 4.08 -9.91
C ASP A 136 7.40 4.47 -9.94
N MET A 137 6.52 3.72 -9.25
CA MET A 137 5.09 4.02 -9.13
C MET A 137 4.82 5.27 -8.31
N VAL A 138 5.50 5.47 -7.18
CA VAL A 138 5.24 6.64 -6.33
C VAL A 138 5.72 7.95 -6.92
N LYS A 139 6.80 7.94 -7.69
CA LYS A 139 7.31 9.14 -8.40
C LYS A 139 6.31 9.72 -9.40
N ARG A 140 5.24 8.98 -9.76
CA ARG A 140 4.25 9.43 -10.72
C ARG A 140 3.35 10.52 -10.13
N ALA A 141 3.17 11.62 -10.86
CA ALA A 141 2.32 12.74 -10.45
C ALA A 141 0.88 12.34 -10.13
N SER A 142 0.34 11.38 -10.89
CA SER A 142 -0.97 10.76 -10.68
C SER A 142 -1.10 10.07 -9.32
N CYS A 143 -0.06 9.34 -8.89
CA CYS A 143 0.00 8.67 -7.59
C CYS A 143 0.07 9.70 -6.47
N HIS A 144 0.95 10.70 -6.57
CA HIS A 144 1.02 11.81 -5.60
C HIS A 144 -0.33 12.51 -5.42
N LYS A 145 -0.97 12.87 -6.53
CA LYS A 145 -2.26 13.56 -6.51
C LYS A 145 -3.39 12.69 -5.95
N ALA A 146 -3.51 11.44 -6.41
CA ALA A 146 -4.57 10.53 -5.97
C ALA A 146 -4.46 10.16 -4.48
N MET A 147 -3.23 10.07 -3.97
CA MET A 147 -2.98 9.78 -2.56
C MET A 147 -3.04 11.04 -1.67
N GLY A 148 -3.26 12.24 -2.24
CA GLY A 148 -3.32 13.49 -1.48
C GLY A 148 -1.98 13.86 -0.82
N LEU A 149 -0.88 13.35 -1.37
CA LEU A 149 0.47 13.48 -0.82
C LEU A 149 1.05 14.81 -1.29
N LYS A 150 1.42 15.69 -0.36
CA LYS A 150 1.95 17.01 -0.74
C LYS A 150 3.41 16.94 -1.16
N GLU A 151 4.24 16.22 -0.43
CA GLU A 151 5.62 15.89 -0.82
C GLU A 151 5.98 14.61 -0.08
N ILE A 152 6.29 13.55 -0.82
CA ILE A 152 6.76 12.29 -0.27
C ILE A 152 7.89 11.82 -1.18
N GLU A 153 9.09 11.69 -0.62
CA GLU A 153 10.21 11.03 -1.29
C GLU A 153 10.06 9.49 -1.25
N ASP A 154 9.22 8.96 -0.34
CA ASP A 154 9.01 7.52 -0.14
C ASP A 154 7.61 7.11 0.46
N VAL A 155 7.05 6.01 -0.07
CA VAL A 155 5.74 5.40 0.25
C VAL A 155 5.45 5.16 1.74
N HIS A 156 6.47 5.08 2.62
CA HIS A 156 6.35 4.74 4.04
C HIS A 156 5.40 5.66 4.84
N SER A 157 5.06 6.86 4.37
CA SER A 157 4.25 7.84 5.14
C SER A 157 2.73 7.77 4.92
N TYR A 158 2.21 6.91 4.03
CA TYR A 158 0.79 6.92 3.64
C TYR A 158 -0.19 6.40 4.71
N LEU A 159 0.23 5.45 5.57
CA LEU A 159 -0.68 4.83 6.54
C LEU A 159 -1.17 5.82 7.63
N ILE A 160 -0.40 6.88 7.89
CA ILE A 160 -0.76 7.94 8.86
C ILE A 160 -2.05 8.66 8.44
N CYS A 161 -2.28 8.83 7.13
CA CYS A 161 -3.51 9.43 6.61
C CYS A 161 -4.72 8.49 6.73
N LEU A 162 -4.53 7.17 6.56
CA LEU A 162 -5.63 6.20 6.55
C LEU A 162 -6.13 5.82 7.96
N LEU A 163 -5.25 5.80 8.96
CA LEU A 163 -5.63 5.40 10.32
C LEU A 163 -6.28 6.52 11.16
N GLY A 164 -6.27 7.77 10.66
CA GLY A 164 -6.96 8.90 11.29
C GLY A 164 -6.49 9.25 12.71
N ASP A 165 -5.35 8.70 13.15
CA ASP A 165 -4.87 8.87 14.52
C ASP A 165 -3.83 10.00 14.58
N LYS A 166 -4.24 11.13 15.16
CA LYS A 166 -3.38 12.30 15.43
C LYS A 166 -2.25 12.01 16.45
N ARG A 167 -2.14 10.79 16.98
CA ARG A 167 -1.08 10.38 17.92
C ARG A 167 0.20 9.89 17.24
N PHE A 168 0.15 9.50 15.97
CA PHE A 168 1.36 9.24 15.18
C PHE A 168 1.90 10.57 14.63
N LYS A 169 2.25 11.48 15.54
CA LYS A 169 3.24 12.50 15.22
C LYS A 169 4.53 11.75 14.90
N ILE A 170 4.87 11.67 13.62
CA ILE A 170 6.23 11.90 13.13
C ILE A 170 7.28 11.37 14.11
N ILE A 171 7.49 10.05 14.11
CA ILE A 171 8.84 9.53 14.34
C ILE A 171 9.48 9.54 12.94
N LEU A 172 9.73 10.74 12.42
CA LEU A 172 10.87 10.94 11.53
C LEU A 172 12.07 10.77 12.47
N LEU A 173 12.57 9.54 12.61
CA LEU A 173 13.95 9.39 13.03
C LEU A 173 14.76 9.98 11.89
N GLY A 174 15.24 11.20 12.12
CA GLY A 174 16.21 11.83 11.27
C GLY A 174 17.35 10.86 11.03
N VAL A 175 17.65 10.62 9.75
CA VAL A 175 19.04 10.52 9.35
C VAL A 175 19.49 11.98 9.29
N ASP A 176 19.88 12.53 10.45
CA ASP A 176 20.69 13.74 10.49
C ASP A 176 22.06 13.37 9.89
N ASN A 177 22.40 14.08 8.81
CA ASN A 177 23.71 14.22 8.13
C ASN A 177 24.85 13.26 8.50
#